data_AF-A0A2H9MWS2-F1
#
_entry.id   AF-A0A2H9MWS2-F1
#
_cell.length_a   1.000
_cell.length_b   1.000
_cell.length_c   1.000
_cell.angle_alpha   90.00
_cell.angle_beta   90.00
_cell.angle_gamma   90.00
#
_symmetry.space_group_name_H-M   'P 1'
#
loop_
_entity.id
_entity.type
_entity.pdbx_description
1 polymer ?
#
loop_
_entity_poly.entity_id
_entity_poly.type
_entity_poly.pdbx_seq_one_letter_code
_entity_poly.pdbx_strand_id
1 'polypeptide(L)'
;MSRTCTKCKNSISDTDELDMVAEKYPVCNKCWAEWKEYRVMVMNEMRLDMSMPDHRKLLKKHEKIFAGVLTPEGEIVDYTNEDNRKPDKPPGT
;
A
#
# COMPACT_ATOMS: atom_id res chain seq x y z
N MET A 1 6.69 -1.43 -20.12
CA MET A 1 7.44 -2.24 -19.13
C MET A 1 6.43 -2.65 -18.07
N SER A 2 6.00 -3.91 -18.05
CA SER A 2 4.99 -4.39 -17.09
C SER A 2 5.38 -4.03 -15.65
N ARG A 3 4.57 -3.20 -14.99
CA ARG A 3 4.78 -2.82 -13.59
C ARG A 3 4.36 -3.99 -12.70
N THR A 4 5.03 -4.23 -11.57
CA THR A 4 4.65 -5.29 -10.64
C THR A 4 3.86 -4.68 -9.48
N CYS A 5 2.71 -5.28 -9.14
CA CYS A 5 1.91 -4.84 -8.01
C CYS A 5 2.68 -5.02 -6.70
N THR A 6 2.90 -3.94 -5.96
CA THR A 6 3.61 -3.99 -4.66
C THR A 6 2.90 -4.84 -3.62
N LYS A 7 1.56 -4.89 -3.67
CA LYS A 7 0.71 -5.65 -2.73
C LYS A 7 0.59 -7.13 -3.08
N CYS A 8 0.06 -7.47 -4.26
CA CYS A 8 -0.22 -8.86 -4.63
C CYS A 8 0.83 -9.50 -5.54
N LYS A 9 1.88 -8.75 -5.93
CA LYS A 9 3.00 -9.20 -6.77
C LYS A 9 2.62 -9.66 -8.19
N ASN A 10 1.37 -9.48 -8.60
CA ASN A 10 0.91 -9.72 -9.96
C ASN A 10 1.45 -8.65 -10.92
N SER A 11 1.59 -9.01 -12.20
CA SER A 11 1.87 -8.05 -13.27
C SER A 11 0.68 -7.10 -13.48
N ILE A 12 0.99 -5.82 -13.62
CA ILE A 12 0.08 -4.75 -14.04
C ILE A 12 0.35 -4.54 -15.53
N SER A 13 -0.71 -4.57 -16.35
CA SER A 13 -0.57 -4.31 -17.78
C SER A 13 -0.21 -2.84 -18.01
N ASP A 14 0.58 -2.57 -19.04
CA ASP A 14 0.88 -1.19 -19.48
C ASP A 14 -0.37 -0.47 -20.03
N THR A 15 -1.43 -1.23 -20.36
CA THR A 15 -2.74 -0.71 -20.79
C THR A 15 -3.68 -0.39 -19.64
N ASP A 16 -3.36 -0.80 -18.42
CA ASP A 16 -4.24 -0.54 -17.28
C ASP A 16 -4.07 0.91 -16.81
N GLU A 17 -5.09 1.73 -17.02
CA GLU A 17 -5.16 3.05 -16.39
C GLU A 17 -5.34 2.86 -14.88
N LEU A 18 -4.30 3.24 -14.12
CA LEU A 18 -4.33 3.25 -12.67
C LEU A 18 -4.77 4.62 -12.17
N ASP A 19 -5.40 4.62 -11.00
CA ASP A 19 -5.68 5.83 -10.24
C ASP A 19 -4.36 6.60 -9.96
N MET A 20 -4.35 7.93 -10.04
CA MET A 20 -3.12 8.74 -9.92
C MET A 20 -2.33 8.47 -8.62
N VAL A 21 -3.03 8.06 -7.56
CA VAL A 21 -2.42 7.70 -6.28
C VAL A 21 -1.90 6.26 -6.29
N ALA A 22 -2.61 5.33 -6.94
CA ALA A 22 -2.18 3.95 -7.10
C ALA A 22 -0.94 3.83 -7.99
N GLU A 23 -0.83 4.68 -9.02
CA GLU A 23 0.32 4.76 -9.91
C GLU A 23 1.63 5.11 -9.16
N LYS A 24 1.54 5.87 -8.06
CA LYS A 24 2.71 6.20 -7.22
C LYS A 24 3.26 4.99 -6.47
N TYR A 25 2.45 3.99 -6.19
CA TYR A 25 2.78 2.83 -5.35
C TYR A 25 2.80 1.50 -6.12
N PRO A 26 2.98 1.57 -7.45
CA PRO A 26 2.50 0.58 -8.44
C PRO A 26 1.52 -0.47 -7.87
N VAL A 27 0.30 -0.06 -7.53
CA VAL A 27 -0.75 -0.98 -7.03
C VAL A 27 -1.76 -1.26 -8.14
N CYS A 28 -2.09 -2.54 -8.37
CA CYS A 28 -3.08 -2.90 -9.40
C CYS A 28 -4.50 -2.45 -9.01
N ASN A 29 -5.38 -2.26 -10.00
CA ASN A 29 -6.75 -1.80 -9.78
C ASN A 29 -7.54 -2.66 -8.77
N LYS A 30 -7.30 -3.98 -8.73
CA LYS A 30 -7.93 -4.87 -7.75
C LYS A 30 -7.53 -4.53 -6.32
N CYS A 31 -6.22 -4.46 -6.03
CA CYS A 31 -5.73 -4.11 -4.70
C CYS A 31 -6.09 -2.66 -4.33
N TRP A 32 -6.14 -1.76 -5.32
CA TRP A 32 -6.57 -0.39 -5.06
C TRP A 32 -8.06 -0.28 -4.73
N ALA A 33 -8.91 -1.11 -5.35
CA ALA A 33 -10.33 -1.22 -4.97
C ALA A 33 -10.48 -1.71 -3.52
N GLU A 34 -9.73 -2.74 -3.13
CA GLU A 34 -9.68 -3.23 -1.75
C GLU A 34 -9.22 -2.14 -0.77
N TRP A 35 -8.24 -1.30 -1.14
CA TRP A 35 -7.84 -0.14 -0.34
C TRP A 35 -8.97 0.86 -0.14
N LYS A 36 -9.77 1.15 -1.19
CA LYS A 36 -10.89 2.10 -1.08
C LYS A 36 -11.92 1.64 -0.05
N GLU A 37 -12.19 0.35 0.02
CA GLU A 37 -13.09 -0.24 1.03
C GLU A 37 -12.44 -0.23 2.43
N TYR A 38 -11.20 -0.70 2.53
CA TYR A 38 -10.47 -0.73 3.80
C TYR A 38 -10.27 0.66 4.40
N ARG A 39 -10.03 1.68 3.56
CA ARG A 39 -9.96 3.09 3.97
C ARG A 39 -11.21 3.53 4.73
N VAL A 40 -12.41 3.14 4.28
CA VAL A 40 -13.66 3.48 4.96
C VAL A 40 -13.74 2.80 6.32
N MET A 41 -13.34 1.53 6.42
CA MET A 41 -13.28 0.82 7.70
C MET A 41 -12.32 1.50 8.67
N VAL A 42 -11.09 1.84 8.24
CA VAL A 42 -10.11 2.54 9.07
C VAL A 42 -10.64 3.88 9.57
N MET A 43 -11.28 4.67 8.70
CA MET A 43 -11.87 5.96 9.09
C MET A 43 -12.96 5.79 10.14
N ASN A 44 -13.83 4.79 10.00
CA ASN A 44 -14.96 4.57 10.92
C ASN A 44 -14.50 4.00 12.27
N GLU A 45 -13.70 2.93 12.26
CA GLU A 45 -13.24 2.24 13.47
C GLU A 45 -12.33 3.13 14.33
N MET A 46 -11.43 3.89 13.70
CA MET A 46 -10.54 4.82 14.41
C MET A 46 -11.15 6.21 14.61
N ARG A 47 -12.39 6.43 14.14
CA ARG A 47 -13.12 7.71 14.23
C ARG A 47 -12.31 8.90 13.68
N LEU A 48 -11.74 8.72 12.50
CA LEU A 48 -10.88 9.73 11.88
C LEU A 48 -11.72 10.87 11.28
N ASP A 49 -11.65 12.04 11.90
CA ASP A 49 -12.02 13.32 11.29
C ASP A 49 -11.03 13.74 10.17
N MET A 50 -11.49 13.76 8.92
CA MET A 50 -10.68 14.16 7.75
C MET A 50 -10.36 15.65 7.68
N SER A 51 -11.00 16.50 8.50
CA SER A 51 -10.64 17.91 8.64
C SER A 51 -9.35 18.08 9.44
N MET A 52 -9.01 17.13 10.31
CA MET A 52 -7.80 17.17 11.14
C MET A 52 -6.55 16.69 10.38
N PRO A 53 -5.46 17.47 10.35
CA PRO A 53 -4.23 17.11 9.65
C PRO A 53 -3.62 15.78 10.11
N ASP A 54 -3.65 15.50 11.41
CA ASP A 54 -3.01 14.32 11.98
C ASP A 54 -3.78 13.03 11.65
N HIS A 55 -5.11 13.12 11.57
CA HIS A 55 -5.94 12.02 11.09
C HIS A 55 -5.69 11.70 9.62
N ARG A 56 -5.48 12.72 8.77
CA ARG A 56 -5.07 12.51 7.36
C ARG A 56 -3.70 11.85 7.27
N LYS A 57 -2.74 12.24 8.12
CA LYS A 57 -1.41 11.60 8.19
C LYS A 57 -1.54 10.13 8.60
N LEU A 58 -2.38 9.83 9.58
CA LEU A 58 -2.62 8.45 10.05
C LEU A 58 -3.23 7.59 8.93
N LEU A 59 -4.27 8.07 8.26
CA LEU A 59 -4.86 7.35 7.13
C LEU A 59 -3.83 7.10 6.01
N LYS A 60 -2.96 8.07 5.74
CA LYS A 60 -1.86 7.93 4.77
C LYS A 60 -0.80 6.93 5.23
N LYS A 61 -0.58 6.75 6.54
CA LYS A 61 0.28 5.67 7.06
C LYS A 61 -0.34 4.31 6.73
N HIS A 62 -1.64 4.12 6.99
CA HIS A 62 -2.36 2.90 6.62
C HIS A 62 -2.33 2.64 5.11
N GLU A 63 -2.41 3.68 4.27
CA GLU A 63 -2.28 3.56 2.81
C GLU A 63 -0.95 2.95 2.41
N LYS A 64 0.16 3.48 2.96
CA LYS A 64 1.50 2.97 2.67
C LYS A 64 1.70 1.54 3.19
N ILE A 65 1.16 1.23 4.37
CA ILE A 65 1.20 -0.14 4.91
C ILE A 65 0.41 -1.08 4.00
N PHE A 66 -0.78 -0.68 3.58
CA PHE A 66 -1.62 -1.47 2.69
C PHE A 66 -0.94 -1.73 1.35
N ALA A 67 -0.32 -0.69 0.76
CA ALA A 67 0.44 -0.80 -0.47
C ALA A 67 1.75 -1.60 -0.34
N GLY A 68 2.17 -1.98 0.88
CA GLY A 68 3.43 -2.70 1.11
C GLY A 68 4.68 -1.83 0.94
N VAL A 69 4.53 -0.51 1.09
CA VAL A 69 5.59 0.51 1.02
C VAL A 69 6.15 0.84 2.40
N LEU A 70 5.38 0.54 3.45
CA LEU A 70 5.76 0.72 4.84
C LEU A 70 5.41 -0.55 5.62
N THR A 71 6.27 -0.98 6.53
CA THR A 71 5.90 -2.03 7.49
C THR A 71 4.97 -1.46 8.57
N PRO A 72 4.16 -2.29 9.26
CA PRO A 72 3.37 -1.86 10.43
C PRO A 72 4.23 -1.16 11.50
N GLU A 73 5.48 -1.58 11.63
CA GLU A 73 6.50 -1.05 12.56
C GLU A 73 7.05 0.31 12.13
N GLY A 74 6.76 0.76 10.90
CA GLY A 74 7.14 2.07 10.39
C GLY A 74 8.42 2.10 9.55
N GLU A 75 8.98 0.94 9.21
CA GLU A 75 10.14 0.84 8.32
C GLU A 75 9.70 1.06 6.88
N ILE A 76 10.48 1.84 6.13
CA ILE A 76 10.24 2.04 4.69
C ILE A 76 10.73 0.78 3.98
N VAL A 77 9.81 0.05 3.36
CA VAL A 77 10.16 -1.12 2.55
C VAL A 77 10.64 -0.61 1.20
N ASP A 78 11.93 -0.81 0.91
CA ASP A 78 12.44 -0.56 -0.43
C ASP A 78 11.95 -1.67 -1.37
N TYR A 79 10.86 -1.38 -2.08
CA TYR A 79 10.22 -2.26 -3.05
C TYR A 79 10.90 -2.25 -4.43
N THR A 80 11.96 -1.46 -4.62
CA THR A 80 12.82 -1.52 -5.82
C THR A 80 13.95 -2.54 -5.69
N ASN A 81 14.21 -3.00 -4.46
CA ASN A 81 15.18 -4.03 -4.17
C ASN A 81 14.53 -5.43 -4.22
N GLU A 82 15.04 -6.30 -5.09
CA GLU A 82 14.56 -7.69 -5.28
C GLU A 82 14.70 -8.55 -4.00
N ASP A 83 15.61 -8.24 -3.08
CA ASP A 83 15.78 -9.02 -1.84
C ASP A 83 14.64 -8.79 -0.83
N ASN A 84 14.03 -7.60 -0.80
CA ASN A 84 12.84 -7.32 0.00
C ASN A 84 11.57 -7.96 -0.59
N ARG A 85 11.67 -8.63 -1.73
CA ARG A 85 10.57 -9.30 -2.43
C ARG A 85 10.21 -10.65 -1.81
N LYS A 86 11.03 -11.20 -0.91
CA LYS A 86 10.80 -12.47 -0.19
C LYS A 86 11.05 -12.34 1.32
N PRO A 87 10.04 -12.07 2.14
CA PRO A 87 10.13 -12.33 3.58
C PRO A 87 9.88 -13.83 3.84
N ASP A 88 10.65 -14.73 3.21
CA ASP A 88 10.56 -16.18 3.46
C ASP A 88 11.47 -16.65 4.60
N LYS A 89 12.12 -15.71 5.30
CA LYS A 89 12.83 -16.04 6.54
C LYS A 89 12.27 -15.21 7.68
N PRO A 90 11.63 -15.83 8.69
CA PRO A 90 11.50 -15.17 9.97
C PRO A 90 12.90 -14.77 10.46
N PRO A 91 13.04 -13.63 11.16
CA PRO A 91 14.31 -13.28 11.80
C PRO A 91 14.67 -14.43 12.74
N GLY A 92 15.75 -15.14 12.42
CA GLY A 92 16.16 -16.35 13.11
C GLY A 92 16.44 -16.07 14.58
N THR A 93 15.83 -16.88 15.44
CA THR A 93 16.32 -17.21 16.77
C THR A 93 16.87 -18.62 16.74
#